data_AF-A0A0K2RSR9-F1
#
_entry.id   AF-A0A0K2RSR9-F1
#
_cell.length_a   1.000
_cell.length_b   1.000
_cell.length_c   1.000
_cell.angle_alpha   90.00
_cell.angle_beta   90.00
_cell.angle_gamma   90.00
#
_symmetry.space_group_name_H-M   'P 1'
#
loop_
_entity.id
_entity.type
_entity.pdbx_description
1 polymer ?
#
loop_
_entity_poly.entity_id
_entity_poly.type
_entity_poly.pdbx_seq_one_letter_code
_entity_poly.pdbx_strand_id
1 'polypeptide(L)'
;MGQNPGTCHPRMLTALEEAKLAGASIVAVNPLPEAGLINFKNPQRPRGLVGKGTDLADQFLQIRLAGDMALLQAVSKRVLDAEKAAPGAVLDHAFIEEHCQGLEEFQAHIDELDEKDVLAATGLRTEEIDELASRYLRAEKVIITWAMGLTQHKKAVSTIKEIVNLLLLRGNIGKPGAGPSPIRGHSNVQGDRTMGIWEKMPEPFLNALQQEFGFDRRGTPASIPWTASAACGTAGSRCS
;
A
#
# COMPACT_ATOMS: atom_id res chain seq x y z
N MET A 1 -0.57 -6.25 -4.23
CA MET A 1 -1.66 -6.46 -3.24
C MET A 1 -2.75 -5.44 -3.47
N GLY A 2 -4.03 -5.85 -3.48
CA GLY A 2 -5.19 -4.95 -3.67
C GLY A 2 -5.05 -3.99 -4.85
N GLN A 3 -4.60 -4.54 -5.97
CA GLN A 3 -4.39 -3.85 -7.23
C GLN A 3 -4.70 -4.82 -8.36
N ASN A 4 -5.33 -4.29 -9.42
CA ASN A 4 -5.53 -4.97 -10.69
C ASN A 4 -4.74 -4.26 -11.79
N PRO A 5 -3.48 -4.64 -12.04
CA PRO A 5 -2.69 -4.04 -13.12
C PRO A 5 -3.31 -4.26 -14.50
N GLY A 6 -4.07 -5.36 -14.69
CA GLY A 6 -4.81 -5.68 -15.91
C GLY A 6 -5.70 -4.55 -16.39
N THR A 7 -6.41 -3.91 -15.46
CA THR A 7 -7.40 -2.88 -15.77
C THR A 7 -6.95 -1.48 -15.35
N CYS A 8 -6.22 -1.35 -14.24
CA CYS A 8 -5.89 -0.05 -13.66
C CYS A 8 -4.53 0.48 -14.10
N HIS A 9 -3.58 -0.40 -14.44
CA HIS A 9 -2.21 -0.01 -14.81
C HIS A 9 -1.63 -0.89 -15.92
N PRO A 10 -2.18 -0.88 -17.15
CA PRO A 10 -1.74 -1.81 -18.20
C PRO A 10 -0.25 -1.76 -18.53
N ARG A 11 0.40 -0.59 -18.38
CA ARG A 11 1.86 -0.45 -18.58
C ARG A 11 2.68 -1.17 -17.51
N MET A 12 2.13 -1.37 -16.31
CA MET A 12 2.78 -2.15 -15.25
C MET A 12 2.88 -3.63 -15.63
N LEU A 13 1.98 -4.15 -16.46
CA LEU A 13 2.04 -5.55 -16.92
C LEU A 13 3.32 -5.83 -17.72
N THR A 14 3.78 -4.87 -18.53
CA THR A 14 5.06 -4.99 -19.26
C THR A 14 6.23 -5.06 -18.29
N ALA A 15 6.26 -4.21 -17.26
CA ALA A 15 7.32 -4.23 -16.23
C ALA A 15 7.30 -5.53 -15.40
N LEU A 16 6.10 -6.04 -15.08
CA LEU A 16 5.94 -7.33 -14.40
C LEU A 16 6.39 -8.50 -15.28
N GLU A 17 6.07 -8.47 -16.58
CA GLU A 17 6.55 -9.46 -17.55
C GLU A 17 8.08 -9.44 -17.67
N GLU A 18 8.69 -8.25 -17.73
CA GLU A 18 10.15 -8.11 -17.77
C GLU A 18 10.82 -8.61 -16.50
N ALA A 19 10.26 -8.29 -15.32
CA ALA A 19 10.73 -8.82 -14.05
C ALA A 19 10.63 -10.35 -14.01
N LYS A 20 9.50 -10.91 -14.46
CA LYS A 20 9.27 -12.36 -14.55
C LYS A 20 10.29 -13.05 -15.46
N LEU A 21 10.55 -12.48 -16.65
CA LEU A 21 11.55 -12.97 -17.58
C LEU A 21 12.98 -12.89 -17.02
N ALA A 22 13.24 -11.91 -16.15
CA ALA A 22 14.49 -11.80 -15.40
C ALA A 22 14.58 -12.75 -14.19
N GLY A 23 13.57 -13.60 -13.96
CA GLY A 23 13.56 -14.61 -12.90
C GLY A 23 12.87 -14.18 -11.60
N ALA A 24 12.22 -13.02 -11.56
CA ALA A 24 11.47 -12.60 -10.37
C ALA A 24 10.25 -13.51 -10.13
N SER A 25 10.01 -13.85 -8.86
CA SER A 25 8.76 -14.47 -8.45
C SER A 25 7.70 -13.43 -8.14
N ILE A 26 6.47 -13.64 -8.61
CA ILE A 26 5.36 -12.69 -8.46
C ILE A 26 4.24 -13.36 -7.67
N VAL A 27 3.80 -12.72 -6.58
CA VAL A 27 2.62 -13.14 -5.83
C VAL A 27 1.52 -12.10 -5.95
N ALA A 28 0.33 -12.56 -6.33
CA ALA A 28 -0.86 -11.72 -6.40
C ALA A 28 -1.74 -11.98 -5.17
N VAL A 29 -2.08 -10.92 -4.42
CA VAL A 29 -2.98 -10.99 -3.25
C VAL A 29 -4.18 -10.10 -3.53
N ASN A 30 -5.33 -10.72 -3.73
CA ASN A 30 -6.56 -10.03 -4.12
C ASN A 30 -7.80 -10.92 -3.84
N PRO A 31 -8.94 -10.38 -3.34
CA PRO A 31 -10.15 -11.19 -3.13
C PRO A 31 -10.77 -11.78 -4.40
N LEU A 32 -10.54 -11.14 -5.55
CA LEU A 32 -11.07 -11.59 -6.83
C LEU A 32 -9.93 -12.08 -7.73
N PRO A 33 -10.04 -13.27 -8.34
CA PRO A 33 -9.09 -13.73 -9.35
C PRO A 33 -9.23 -12.89 -10.62
N GLU A 34 -8.10 -12.35 -11.09
CA GLU A 34 -8.05 -11.39 -12.19
C GLU A 34 -7.28 -11.98 -13.37
N ALA A 35 -7.94 -12.07 -14.54
CA ALA A 35 -7.37 -12.72 -15.73
C ALA A 35 -6.01 -12.13 -16.15
N GLY A 36 -5.81 -10.81 -15.99
CA GLY A 36 -4.57 -10.14 -16.38
C GLY A 36 -3.35 -10.48 -15.51
N LEU A 37 -3.55 -11.03 -14.30
CA LEU A 37 -2.48 -11.50 -13.42
C LEU A 37 -2.23 -13.01 -13.55
N ILE A 38 -3.21 -13.74 -14.10
CA ILE A 38 -3.17 -15.20 -14.27
C ILE A 38 -2.63 -15.57 -15.65
N ASN A 39 -3.06 -14.93 -16.73
CA ASN A 39 -2.54 -15.17 -18.09
C ASN A 39 -2.52 -13.87 -18.91
N PHE A 40 -1.35 -13.25 -19.02
CA PHE A 40 -1.19 -12.00 -19.77
C PHE A 40 -0.74 -12.27 -21.22
N LYS A 41 -1.50 -11.76 -22.19
CA LYS A 41 -1.09 -11.71 -23.60
C LYS A 41 -0.69 -10.30 -23.95
N ASN A 42 0.62 -10.06 -24.12
CA ASN A 42 1.15 -8.75 -24.45
C ASN A 42 0.97 -8.44 -25.96
N PRO A 43 0.06 -7.52 -26.36
CA PRO A 43 -0.17 -7.23 -27.77
C PRO A 43 0.98 -6.44 -28.43
N GLN A 44 1.90 -5.88 -27.63
CA GLN A 44 3.05 -5.12 -28.13
C GLN A 44 4.22 -6.01 -28.55
N ARG A 45 4.17 -7.32 -28.28
CA ARG A 45 5.20 -8.28 -28.70
C ARG A 45 4.64 -9.29 -29.72
N PRO A 46 5.35 -9.62 -30.81
CA PRO A 46 4.87 -10.55 -31.84
C PRO A 46 4.44 -11.92 -31.27
N ARG A 47 5.10 -12.37 -30.20
CA ARG A 47 4.82 -13.63 -29.50
C ARG A 47 3.48 -13.63 -28.74
N GLY A 48 2.94 -12.46 -28.37
CA GLY A 48 1.64 -12.32 -27.70
C GLY A 48 0.43 -12.35 -28.64
N LEU A 49 0.64 -12.26 -29.96
CA LEU A 49 -0.40 -12.33 -30.98
C LEU A 49 -0.72 -13.77 -31.42
N VAL A 50 0.23 -14.71 -31.26
CA VAL A 50 0.11 -16.10 -31.77
C VAL A 50 0.47 -17.17 -30.69
N GLY A 51 1.07 -16.79 -29.56
CA GLY A 51 1.54 -17.70 -28.50
C GLY A 51 0.61 -17.86 -27.28
N LYS A 52 0.95 -18.83 -26.40
CA LYS A 52 0.39 -18.94 -25.04
C LYS A 52 0.84 -17.72 -24.22
N GLY A 53 -0.08 -17.09 -23.48
CA GLY A 53 0.21 -15.93 -22.63
C GLY A 53 1.20 -16.26 -21.52
N THR A 54 1.80 -15.22 -20.94
CA THR A 54 2.72 -15.35 -19.80
C THR A 54 1.89 -15.41 -18.52
N ASP A 55 2.00 -16.50 -17.77
CA ASP A 55 1.44 -16.58 -16.42
C ASP A 55 2.31 -15.71 -15.50
N LEU A 56 1.80 -14.55 -15.11
CA LEU A 56 2.58 -13.56 -14.36
C LEU A 56 2.77 -14.01 -12.92
N ALA A 57 1.67 -14.26 -12.20
CA ALA A 57 1.71 -14.68 -10.80
C ALA A 57 2.12 -16.17 -10.66
N ASP A 58 3.14 -16.45 -9.85
CA ASP A 58 3.50 -17.81 -9.41
C ASP A 58 2.56 -18.34 -8.33
N GLN A 59 1.95 -17.43 -7.58
CA GLN A 59 1.01 -17.73 -6.51
C GLN A 59 -0.08 -16.67 -6.52
N PHE A 60 -1.33 -17.12 -6.41
CA PHE A 60 -2.48 -16.25 -6.22
C PHE A 60 -3.12 -16.55 -4.87
N LEU A 61 -3.16 -15.55 -3.99
CA LEU A 61 -3.79 -15.64 -2.67
C LEU A 61 -5.15 -14.94 -2.72
N GLN A 62 -6.21 -15.76 -2.70
CA GLN A 62 -7.57 -15.26 -2.65
C GLN A 62 -7.96 -14.83 -1.23
N ILE A 63 -7.49 -13.65 -0.83
CA ILE A 63 -7.68 -13.14 0.53
C ILE A 63 -9.11 -12.62 0.75
N ARG A 64 -9.64 -12.74 1.97
CA ARG A 64 -10.86 -12.07 2.37
C ARG A 64 -10.65 -10.55 2.43
N LEU A 65 -11.74 -9.81 2.26
CA LEU A 65 -11.75 -8.35 2.37
C LEU A 65 -11.16 -7.91 3.72
N ALA A 66 -10.17 -7.02 3.66
CA ALA A 66 -9.43 -6.48 4.81
C ALA A 66 -8.63 -7.52 5.63
N GLY A 67 -8.34 -8.70 5.06
CA GLY A 67 -7.45 -9.70 5.66
C GLY A 67 -5.96 -9.37 5.53
N ASP A 68 -5.58 -8.37 4.74
CA ASP A 68 -4.19 -8.07 4.35
C ASP A 68 -3.28 -7.82 5.56
N MET A 69 -3.79 -7.12 6.59
CA MET A 69 -3.03 -6.86 7.82
C MET A 69 -2.65 -8.15 8.54
N ALA A 70 -3.61 -9.08 8.68
CA ALA A 70 -3.36 -10.38 9.33
C ALA A 70 -2.40 -11.24 8.51
N LEU A 71 -2.50 -11.19 7.17
CA LEU A 71 -1.54 -11.86 6.29
C LEU A 71 -0.11 -11.34 6.49
N LEU A 72 0.07 -10.01 6.52
CA LEU A 72 1.39 -9.39 6.69
C LEU A 72 1.99 -9.70 8.07
N GLN A 73 1.16 -9.72 9.12
CA GLN A 73 1.58 -10.12 10.46
C GLN A 73 1.99 -11.60 10.50
N ALA A 74 1.22 -12.48 9.85
CA ALA A 74 1.55 -13.90 9.75
C ALA A 74 2.87 -14.14 9.00
N VAL A 75 3.10 -13.46 7.88
CA VAL A 75 4.38 -13.54 7.16
C VAL A 75 5.52 -13.00 8.01
N SER A 76 5.32 -11.89 8.72
CA SER A 76 6.30 -11.34 9.66
C SER A 76 6.63 -12.34 10.77
N LYS A 77 5.63 -13.06 11.29
CA LYS A 77 5.82 -14.14 12.25
C LYS A 77 6.71 -15.24 11.70
N ARG A 78 6.46 -15.73 10.48
CA ARG A 78 7.31 -16.74 9.83
C ARG A 78 8.75 -16.26 9.62
N VAL A 79 8.94 -14.97 9.33
CA VAL A 79 10.28 -14.37 9.21
C VAL A 79 11.01 -14.37 10.55
N LEU A 80 10.33 -13.94 11.63
CA LEU A 80 10.88 -13.92 12.98
C LEU A 80 11.13 -15.33 13.52
N ASP A 81 10.24 -16.29 13.26
CA ASP A 81 10.43 -17.69 13.65
C ASP A 81 11.62 -18.33 12.91
N ALA A 82 11.82 -18.00 11.63
CA ALA A 82 12.99 -18.44 10.87
C ALA A 82 14.30 -17.83 11.43
N GLU A 83 14.27 -16.56 11.85
CA GLU A 83 15.40 -15.94 12.56
C GLU A 83 15.68 -16.63 13.90
N LYS A 84 14.64 -16.92 14.70
CA LYS A 84 14.79 -17.65 15.98
C LYS A 84 15.41 -19.04 15.76
N ALA A 85 15.06 -19.71 14.65
CA ALA A 85 15.61 -21.02 14.29
C ALA A 85 17.07 -20.95 13.77
N ALA A 86 17.46 -19.85 13.12
CA ALA A 86 18.80 -19.62 12.61
C ALA A 86 19.25 -18.17 12.86
N PRO A 87 19.70 -17.85 14.09
CA PRO A 87 20.04 -16.48 14.46
C PRO A 87 21.14 -15.89 13.58
N GLY A 88 20.92 -14.66 13.13
CA GLY A 88 21.80 -13.89 12.24
C GLY A 88 21.67 -14.24 10.76
N ALA A 89 20.81 -15.17 10.37
CA ALA A 89 20.70 -15.64 8.99
C ALA A 89 19.53 -15.04 8.20
N VAL A 90 18.51 -14.52 8.88
CA VAL A 90 17.27 -14.07 8.23
C VAL A 90 17.13 -12.56 8.29
N LEU A 91 17.24 -11.95 9.47
CA LEU A 91 17.10 -10.51 9.63
C LEU A 91 18.35 -9.75 9.17
N ASP A 92 18.15 -8.56 8.63
CA ASP A 92 19.24 -7.62 8.34
C ASP A 92 19.57 -6.81 9.59
N HIS A 93 20.28 -7.44 10.54
CA HIS A 93 20.57 -6.84 11.85
C HIS A 93 21.33 -5.51 11.73
N ALA A 94 22.30 -5.41 10.82
CA ALA A 94 23.04 -4.17 10.61
C ALA A 94 22.11 -3.02 10.16
N PHE A 95 21.22 -3.29 9.20
CA PHE A 95 20.23 -2.30 8.77
C PHE A 95 19.25 -1.93 9.89
N ILE A 96 18.79 -2.91 10.67
CA ILE A 96 17.83 -2.70 11.75
C ILE A 96 18.46 -1.84 12.87
N GLU A 97 19.68 -2.16 13.28
CA GLU A 97 20.41 -1.41 14.32
C GLU A 97 20.67 0.04 13.91
N GLU A 98 21.01 0.28 12.64
CA GLU A 98 21.35 1.61 12.15
C GLU A 98 20.13 2.49 11.83
N HIS A 99 19.04 1.90 11.34
CA HIS A 99 17.94 2.66 10.71
C HIS A 99 16.55 2.39 11.28
N CYS A 100 16.41 1.42 12.20
CA CYS A 100 15.11 1.05 12.75
C CYS A 100 15.06 1.25 14.26
N GLN A 101 13.84 1.25 14.77
CA GLN A 101 13.56 1.27 16.21
C GLN A 101 12.30 0.42 16.46
N GLY A 102 12.14 -0.07 17.69
CA GLY A 102 10.93 -0.76 18.10
C GLY A 102 10.85 -2.24 17.68
N LEU A 103 12.00 -2.89 17.42
CA LEU A 103 12.02 -4.30 16.99
C LEU A 103 11.47 -5.23 18.07
N GLU A 104 11.84 -5.01 19.33
CA GLU A 104 11.43 -5.85 20.46
C GLU A 104 9.91 -5.79 20.68
N GLU A 105 9.35 -4.58 20.65
CA GLU A 105 7.90 -4.36 20.77
C GLU A 105 7.15 -4.97 19.58
N PHE A 106 7.71 -4.87 18.38
CA PHE A 106 7.12 -5.51 17.21
C PHE A 106 7.15 -7.04 17.32
N GLN A 107 8.27 -7.62 17.77
CA GLN A 107 8.36 -9.07 18.01
C GLN A 107 7.34 -9.53 19.05
N ALA A 108 7.22 -8.83 20.18
CA ALA A 108 6.24 -9.14 21.21
C ALA A 108 4.81 -9.12 20.66
N HIS A 109 4.46 -8.08 19.90
CA HIS A 109 3.15 -7.96 19.24
C HIS A 109 2.88 -9.13 18.26
N ILE A 110 3.88 -9.54 17.49
CA ILE A 110 3.74 -10.66 16.54
C ILE A 110 3.68 -12.02 17.25
N ASP A 111 4.31 -12.15 18.42
CA ASP A 111 4.26 -13.37 19.22
C ASP A 111 2.88 -13.63 19.84
N GLU A 112 2.07 -12.58 20.04
CA GLU A 112 0.67 -12.67 20.50
C GLU A 112 -0.33 -13.14 19.40
N LEU A 113 0.12 -13.28 18.15
CA LEU A 113 -0.76 -13.61 17.03
C LEU A 113 -1.32 -15.05 17.12
N ASP A 114 -2.65 -15.19 17.21
CA ASP A 114 -3.32 -16.49 17.11
C ASP A 114 -3.49 -16.89 15.64
N GLU A 115 -2.94 -18.05 15.29
CA GLU A 115 -3.06 -18.65 13.96
C GLU A 115 -4.54 -18.82 13.55
N LYS A 116 -5.44 -19.19 14.48
CA LYS A 116 -6.87 -19.35 14.16
C LYS A 116 -7.50 -18.04 13.70
N ASP A 117 -7.16 -16.94 14.36
CA ASP A 117 -7.66 -15.61 14.01
C ASP A 117 -7.09 -15.15 12.66
N VAL A 118 -5.82 -15.46 12.37
CA VAL A 118 -5.20 -15.20 11.06
C VAL A 118 -5.94 -15.94 9.96
N LEU A 119 -6.18 -17.25 10.10
CA LEU A 119 -6.85 -18.04 9.07
C LEU A 119 -8.30 -17.59 8.88
N ALA A 120 -9.00 -17.24 9.96
CA ALA A 120 -10.35 -16.70 9.89
C ALA A 120 -10.40 -15.32 9.19
N ALA A 121 -9.46 -14.43 9.52
CA ALA A 121 -9.39 -13.08 8.96
C ALA A 121 -8.97 -13.07 7.49
N THR A 122 -8.00 -13.91 7.12
CA THR A 122 -7.47 -14.00 5.75
C THR A 122 -8.33 -14.89 4.85
N GLY A 123 -8.96 -15.93 5.40
CA GLY A 123 -9.62 -17.00 4.64
C GLY A 123 -8.65 -17.90 3.86
N LEU A 124 -7.35 -17.78 4.10
CA LEU A 124 -6.31 -18.60 3.49
C LEU A 124 -6.02 -19.81 4.37
N ARG A 125 -5.40 -20.84 3.78
CA ARG A 125 -4.86 -21.97 4.54
C ARG A 125 -3.43 -21.70 4.99
N THR A 126 -3.01 -22.37 6.05
CA THR A 126 -1.64 -22.25 6.58
C THR A 126 -0.60 -22.55 5.51
N GLU A 127 -0.82 -23.55 4.65
CA GLU A 127 0.13 -23.92 3.59
C GLU A 127 0.32 -22.80 2.56
N GLU A 128 -0.71 -22.01 2.29
CA GLU A 128 -0.65 -20.89 1.34
C GLU A 128 0.16 -19.73 1.92
N ILE A 129 -0.01 -19.47 3.22
CA ILE A 129 0.76 -18.46 3.96
C ILE A 129 2.23 -18.89 4.07
N ASP A 130 2.48 -20.16 4.37
CA ASP A 130 3.83 -20.70 4.51
C ASP A 130 4.57 -20.73 3.16
N GLU A 131 3.86 -21.00 2.06
CA GLU A 131 4.43 -20.88 0.71
C GLU A 131 4.82 -19.42 0.41
N LEU A 132 3.96 -18.45 0.73
CA LEU A 132 4.27 -17.03 0.57
C LEU A 132 5.50 -16.64 1.42
N ALA A 133 5.53 -17.05 2.69
CA ALA A 133 6.65 -16.77 3.58
C ALA A 133 7.95 -17.40 3.07
N SER A 134 7.90 -18.64 2.56
CA SER A 134 9.04 -19.31 1.94
C SER A 134 9.57 -18.54 0.71
N ARG A 135 8.67 -18.05 -0.15
CA ARG A 135 9.04 -17.19 -1.29
C ARG A 135 9.70 -15.89 -0.81
N TYR A 136 9.14 -15.25 0.21
CA TYR A 136 9.68 -14.03 0.80
C TYR A 136 11.09 -14.25 1.40
N LEU A 137 11.27 -15.32 2.17
CA LEU A 137 12.55 -15.66 2.82
C LEU A 137 13.67 -15.99 1.82
N ARG A 138 13.34 -16.61 0.69
CA ARG A 138 14.31 -16.90 -0.39
C ARG A 138 14.68 -15.67 -1.22
N ALA A 139 13.87 -14.61 -1.21
CA ALA A 139 14.10 -13.44 -2.03
C ALA A 139 15.08 -12.46 -1.36
N GLU A 140 16.18 -12.15 -2.04
CA GLU A 140 17.15 -11.13 -1.57
C GLU A 140 16.57 -9.70 -1.60
N LYS A 141 15.66 -9.45 -2.55
CA LYS A 141 15.05 -8.14 -2.80
C LYS A 141 13.56 -8.32 -3.02
N VAL A 142 12.76 -7.57 -2.28
CA VAL A 142 11.29 -7.65 -2.35
C VAL A 142 10.69 -6.28 -2.57
N ILE A 143 9.82 -6.18 -3.57
CA ILE A 143 8.95 -5.01 -3.80
C ILE A 143 7.53 -5.40 -3.42
N ILE A 144 6.90 -4.64 -2.52
CA ILE A 144 5.48 -4.78 -2.25
C ILE A 144 4.75 -3.65 -2.99
N THR A 145 4.00 -4.03 -4.02
CA THR A 145 3.18 -3.11 -4.80
C THR A 145 1.75 -3.10 -4.28
N TRP A 146 1.15 -1.90 -4.16
CA TRP A 146 -0.27 -1.78 -3.83
C TRP A 146 -0.90 -0.55 -4.48
N ALA A 147 -2.22 -0.54 -4.57
CA ALA A 147 -2.99 0.59 -5.05
C ALA A 147 -4.17 0.87 -4.10
N MET A 148 -5.31 1.31 -4.65
CA MET A 148 -6.44 1.76 -3.86
C MET A 148 -7.09 0.68 -2.98
N GLY A 149 -6.97 -0.60 -3.35
CA GLY A 149 -7.60 -1.71 -2.63
C GLY A 149 -7.14 -1.85 -1.18
N LEU A 150 -5.92 -1.37 -0.86
CA LEU A 150 -5.36 -1.38 0.51
C LEU A 150 -5.54 -0.05 1.26
N THR A 151 -6.04 1.01 0.60
CA THR A 151 -5.99 2.37 1.16
C THR A 151 -7.35 2.95 1.54
N GLN A 152 -8.46 2.28 1.19
CA GLN A 152 -9.82 2.83 1.34
C GLN A 152 -10.64 2.21 2.49
N HIS A 153 -9.99 1.69 3.52
CA HIS A 153 -10.64 1.12 4.71
C HIS A 153 -10.03 1.68 6.01
N LYS A 154 -10.76 1.55 7.13
CA LYS A 154 -10.36 2.12 8.44
C LYS A 154 -8.99 1.64 8.93
N LYS A 155 -8.58 0.44 8.56
CA LYS A 155 -7.29 -0.18 8.95
C LYS A 155 -6.16 0.06 7.94
N ALA A 156 -6.36 0.89 6.91
CA ALA A 156 -5.39 1.10 5.83
C ALA A 156 -4.01 1.55 6.34
N VAL A 157 -3.98 2.55 7.24
CA VAL A 157 -2.72 3.07 7.79
C VAL A 157 -1.98 1.97 8.55
N SER A 158 -2.66 1.22 9.41
CA SER A 158 -2.05 0.09 10.13
C SER A 158 -1.56 -1.00 9.18
N THR A 159 -2.31 -1.31 8.13
CA THR A 159 -1.91 -2.30 7.12
C THR A 159 -0.65 -1.86 6.38
N ILE A 160 -0.54 -0.58 6.02
CA ILE A 160 0.68 -0.03 5.39
C ILE A 160 1.85 -0.08 6.37
N LYS A 161 1.63 0.16 7.67
CA LYS A 161 2.69 -0.02 8.68
C LYS A 161 3.19 -1.46 8.69
N GLU A 162 2.31 -2.47 8.62
CA GLU A 162 2.73 -3.87 8.54
C GLU A 162 3.53 -4.18 7.27
N ILE A 163 3.18 -3.59 6.12
CA ILE A 163 4.00 -3.69 4.89
C ILE A 163 5.41 -3.15 5.16
N VAL A 164 5.50 -1.98 5.76
CA VAL A 164 6.79 -1.33 6.03
C VAL A 164 7.59 -2.14 7.05
N ASN A 165 6.98 -2.58 8.15
CA ASN A 165 7.63 -3.41 9.17
C ASN A 165 8.24 -4.67 8.55
N LEU A 166 7.45 -5.42 7.76
CA LEU A 166 7.93 -6.62 7.07
C LEU A 166 9.14 -6.34 6.17
N LEU A 167 9.12 -5.24 5.42
CA LEU A 167 10.23 -4.85 4.56
C LEU A 167 11.47 -4.45 5.38
N LEU A 168 11.29 -3.75 6.50
CA LEU A 168 12.39 -3.32 7.38
C LEU A 168 13.13 -4.50 8.01
N LEU A 169 12.42 -5.58 8.40
CA LEU A 169 13.02 -6.80 8.97
C LEU A 169 14.17 -7.37 8.10
N ARG A 170 14.13 -7.13 6.79
CA ARG A 170 15.02 -7.72 5.79
C ARG A 170 15.81 -6.66 5.01
N GLY A 171 15.88 -5.43 5.51
CA GLY A 171 16.55 -4.33 4.83
C GLY A 171 16.00 -4.08 3.42
N ASN A 172 14.70 -4.30 3.18
CA ASN A 172 14.08 -4.10 1.87
C ASN A 172 13.74 -2.63 1.59
N ILE A 173 14.52 -1.68 2.09
CA ILE A 173 14.32 -0.23 1.92
C ILE A 173 15.63 0.41 1.45
N GLY A 174 15.54 1.41 0.58
CA GLY A 174 16.73 2.16 0.11
C GLY A 174 17.61 1.40 -0.90
N LYS A 175 17.22 0.20 -1.34
CA LYS A 175 17.96 -0.61 -2.31
C LYS A 175 17.25 -0.73 -3.66
N PRO A 176 17.96 -0.61 -4.80
CA PRO A 176 17.37 -0.83 -6.12
C PRO A 176 16.74 -2.21 -6.25
N GLY A 177 15.50 -2.27 -6.70
CA GLY A 177 14.74 -3.51 -6.86
C GLY A 177 14.06 -4.02 -5.58
N ALA A 178 13.98 -3.20 -4.52
CA ALA A 178 13.16 -3.51 -3.34
C ALA A 178 12.37 -2.28 -2.87
N GLY A 179 11.45 -2.52 -1.95
CA GLY A 179 10.76 -1.48 -1.20
C GLY A 179 9.28 -1.31 -1.48
N PRO A 180 8.65 -0.36 -0.78
CA PRO A 180 7.24 -0.06 -0.95
C PRO A 180 7.02 0.61 -2.30
N SER A 181 6.03 0.12 -3.04
CA SER A 181 5.65 0.69 -4.33
C SER A 181 4.15 1.00 -4.37
N PRO A 182 3.70 2.11 -3.74
CA PRO A 182 2.32 2.56 -3.85
C PRO A 182 2.05 3.09 -5.27
N ILE A 183 1.36 2.28 -6.07
CA ILE A 183 0.98 2.64 -7.43
C ILE A 183 -0.26 3.54 -7.39
N ARG A 184 -0.13 4.75 -7.92
CA ARG A 184 -1.22 5.73 -7.97
C ARG A 184 -1.89 5.77 -9.34
N GLY A 185 -3.20 6.07 -9.35
CA GLY A 185 -4.03 6.02 -10.56
C GLY A 185 -3.91 7.25 -11.47
N HIS A 186 -4.00 8.46 -10.90
CA HIS A 186 -3.93 9.69 -11.68
C HIS A 186 -2.47 10.06 -12.00
N SER A 187 -2.21 10.43 -13.25
CA SER A 187 -0.88 10.74 -13.78
C SER A 187 -0.15 11.85 -13.03
N ASN A 188 -0.88 12.81 -12.42
CA ASN A 188 -0.30 13.95 -11.73
C ASN A 188 -0.60 14.02 -10.22
N VAL A 189 -1.16 12.99 -9.58
CA VAL A 189 -1.46 13.10 -8.14
C VAL A 189 -0.20 13.29 -7.27
N GLN A 190 0.97 12.87 -7.77
CA GLN A 190 2.26 13.18 -7.14
C GLN A 190 2.67 14.64 -7.40
N GLY A 191 2.52 15.13 -8.64
CA GLY A 191 2.79 16.52 -9.00
C GLY A 191 1.87 17.51 -8.28
N ASP A 192 0.58 17.22 -8.16
CA ASP A 192 -0.39 18.04 -7.42
C ASP A 192 0.06 18.25 -5.96
N ARG A 193 0.60 17.20 -5.32
CA ARG A 193 1.13 17.28 -3.95
C ARG A 193 2.42 18.09 -3.89
N THR A 194 3.32 17.92 -4.86
CA THR A 194 4.54 18.73 -4.99
C THR A 194 4.23 20.21 -5.21
N MET A 195 3.15 20.51 -5.95
CA MET A 195 2.70 21.88 -6.23
C MET A 195 1.80 22.47 -5.12
N GLY A 196 1.66 21.79 -3.97
CA GLY A 196 0.96 22.32 -2.82
C GLY A 196 -0.58 22.25 -2.91
N ILE A 197 -1.14 21.32 -3.69
CA ILE A 197 -2.59 21.06 -3.67
C ILE A 197 -2.92 20.18 -2.46
N TRP A 198 -3.18 20.82 -1.32
CA TRP A 198 -3.52 20.17 -0.05
C TRP A 198 -4.69 20.88 0.63
N GLU A 199 -5.61 20.10 1.21
CA GLU A 199 -6.71 20.61 2.06
C GLU A 199 -6.19 21.35 3.30
N LYS A 200 -5.12 20.82 3.93
CA LYS A 200 -4.41 21.41 5.07
C LYS A 200 -2.96 21.66 4.70
N MET A 201 -2.70 22.85 4.17
CA MET A 201 -1.35 23.25 3.80
C MET A 201 -0.47 23.46 5.04
N PRO A 202 0.81 23.05 5.02
CA PRO A 202 1.74 23.32 6.12
C PRO A 202 2.00 24.83 6.27
N GLU A 203 2.06 25.30 7.52
CA GLU A 203 2.31 26.71 7.84
C GLU A 203 3.59 27.27 7.18
N PRO A 204 4.72 26.53 7.13
CA PRO A 204 5.93 27.02 6.46
C PRO A 204 5.74 27.34 4.97
N PHE A 205 4.95 26.53 4.26
CA PHE A 205 4.68 26.75 2.83
C PHE A 205 3.77 27.96 2.62
N LEU A 206 2.78 28.14 3.49
CA LEU A 206 1.87 29.27 3.43
C LEU A 206 2.58 30.59 3.72
N ASN A 207 3.52 30.58 4.67
CA ASN A 207 4.37 31.73 4.97
C ASN A 207 5.28 32.08 3.77
N ALA A 208 5.84 31.07 3.10
CA ALA A 208 6.65 31.29 1.90
C ALA A 208 5.84 31.90 0.74
N LEU A 209 4.61 31.43 0.52
CA LEU A 209 3.71 32.03 -0.48
C LEU A 209 3.33 33.47 -0.15
N GLN A 210 3.04 33.76 1.12
CA GLN A 210 2.75 35.13 1.58
C GLN A 210 3.96 36.06 1.40
N GLN A 211 5.16 35.57 1.70
CA GLN A 211 6.40 36.33 1.50
C GLN A 211 6.66 36.64 0.02
N GLU A 212 6.44 35.66 -0.86
CA GLU A 212 6.71 35.79 -2.30
C GLU A 212 5.67 36.69 -3.00
N PHE A 213 4.38 36.51 -2.69
CA PHE A 213 3.29 37.15 -3.44
C PHE A 213 2.61 38.31 -2.69
N GLY A 214 3.00 38.57 -1.44
CA GLY A 214 2.57 39.75 -0.67
C GLY A 214 1.08 39.78 -0.30
N PHE A 215 0.38 38.65 -0.29
CA PHE A 215 -1.03 38.59 0.13
C PHE A 215 -1.17 38.26 1.61
N ASP A 216 -2.14 38.89 2.29
CA ASP A 216 -2.44 38.60 3.69
C ASP A 216 -3.36 37.38 3.83
N ARG A 217 -2.95 36.41 4.64
CA ARG A 217 -3.71 35.21 4.91
C ARG A 217 -4.72 35.54 6.01
N ARG A 218 -5.95 35.89 5.65
CA ARG A 218 -7.06 36.01 6.62
C ARG A 218 -7.20 34.68 7.38
N GLY A 219 -6.71 34.67 8.62
CA GLY A 219 -6.54 33.47 9.43
C GLY A 219 -7.85 32.88 9.91
N THR A 220 -7.88 31.54 9.97
CA THR A 220 -8.92 30.69 10.60
C THR A 220 -10.31 30.82 9.98
N PRO A 221 -11.04 29.72 9.68
CA PRO A 221 -12.46 29.86 9.42
C PRO A 221 -13.10 30.41 10.70
N ALA A 222 -13.57 31.65 10.65
CA ALA A 222 -14.55 32.11 11.62
C ALA A 222 -15.68 31.07 11.60
N SER A 223 -16.07 30.59 12.79
CA SER A 223 -17.32 29.85 12.96
C SER A 223 -18.40 30.56 12.14
N ILE A 224 -18.92 29.88 11.12
CA ILE A 224 -20.03 30.41 10.32
C ILE A 224 -21.18 30.63 11.31
N PRO A 225 -21.58 31.88 11.62
CA PRO A 225 -22.79 32.09 12.39
C PRO A 225 -23.92 31.77 11.43
N TRP A 226 -24.62 30.67 11.67
CA TRP A 226 -25.93 30.45 11.08
C TRP A 226 -26.89 31.50 11.65
N THR A 227 -26.90 32.70 11.05
CA THR A 227 -28.01 33.64 11.22
C THR A 227 -28.67 33.81 9.86
N ALA A 228 -29.57 32.86 9.57
CA ALA A 228 -30.64 33.10 8.61
C ALA A 228 -31.58 34.16 9.20
N SER A 229 -31.39 35.42 8.83
CA SER A 229 -32.48 36.40 8.90
C SER A 229 -32.79 36.84 7.48
N ALA A 230 -33.88 36.27 6.98
CA ALA A 230 -34.45 36.57 5.69
C ALA A 230 -34.84 38.05 5.65
N ALA A 231 -34.39 38.74 4.60
CA ALA A 231 -35.04 39.93 4.11
C ALA A 231 -36.44 39.52 3.63
N CYS A 232 -37.48 39.78 4.44
CA CYS A 232 -38.86 39.78 4.00
C CYS A 232 -39.37 41.22 4.11
N GLY A 233 -39.63 41.82 2.94
CA GLY A 233 -40.07 43.20 2.79
C GLY A 233 -41.40 43.45 3.49
N THR A 234 -41.47 44.58 4.18
CA THR A 234 -42.70 45.15 4.70
C THR A 234 -43.42 45.94 3.60
N ALA A 235 -44.26 45.25 2.83
CA ALA A 235 -45.41 45.88 2.20
C ALA A 235 -46.61 45.77 3.15
N GLY A 236 -47.17 46.91 3.52
CA GLY A 236 -48.13 47.05 4.63
C GLY A 236 -49.50 46.41 4.40
N SER A 237 -50.26 46.24 5.49
CA SER A 237 -51.57 46.89 5.67
C SER A 237 -52.23 46.50 6.99
N ARG A 238 -52.95 47.49 7.57
CA ARG A 238 -54.06 47.43 8.55
C ARG A 238 -53.71 47.48 10.06
N CYS A 239 -53.68 48.71 10.58
CA CYS A 239 -54.56 49.06 11.70
C CYS A 239 -55.95 49.43 11.12
N SER A 240 -57.00 48.95 11.81
CA SER A 240 -58.41 49.39 11.82
C SER A 240 -59.16 49.48 10.49
#